data_AF-A0A2H3C055-F1
#
_entry.id   AF-A0A2H3C055-F1
#
_cell.length_a   1.000
_cell.length_b   1.000
_cell.length_c   1.000
_cell.angle_alpha   90.00
_cell.angle_beta   90.00
_cell.angle_gamma   90.00
#
_symmetry.space_group_name_H-M   'P 1'
#
loop_
_entity.id
_entity.type
_entity.pdbx_description
1 polymer ?
#
loop_
_entity_poly.entity_id
_entity_poly.type
_entity_poly.pdbx_seq_one_letter_code
_entity_poly.pdbx_strand_id
1 'polypeptide(L)'
;MMDAIRIYFTKCGDVFRRFNFSDDAEEEVVFNPLPHDTILVDAGVTTELVSSCNPDRGSAWYLGAKTRTSNDEDRVRLAIKLATHIEVQPRTEQYEVAQSLKEEALFYSRYLKKLQGRVVPVHFGLWIGRTSWAGVVVCVILEWGGHPWPSKVEINTHENRMKFAAAIQALHDADVEHRQLDDCRHLLYNEGTGAVRIVDFTQATCRHVCRRQLPLIHYAACPSEESMQCEELIQAGRLLGLFGSAPEDQDMDMKRACMFYKRNRALGLSHPLALEAQLQFLSRFRDSHWYRARQLDQNLKRSGRPRSYTRHRPVTPEVIDMILNETGVSRRGSNSSRIRGNTFSP
;
A
#
# COMPACT_ATOMS: atom_id res chain seq x y z
N MET A 1 -7.28 -18.59 -20.16
CA MET A 1 -8.70 -18.50 -20.53
C MET A 1 -9.46 -18.48 -19.22
N MET A 2 -9.95 -17.32 -18.77
CA MET A 2 -10.73 -17.26 -17.52
C MET A 2 -12.13 -17.76 -17.82
N ASP A 3 -12.60 -18.77 -17.08
CA ASP A 3 -14.00 -19.20 -17.11
C ASP A 3 -14.88 -17.98 -16.79
N ALA A 4 -15.99 -17.82 -17.52
CA ALA A 4 -16.93 -16.72 -17.29
C ALA A 4 -17.45 -16.74 -15.85
N ILE A 5 -17.18 -15.67 -15.09
CA ILE A 5 -17.76 -15.48 -13.75
C ILE A 5 -19.26 -15.24 -13.94
N ARG A 6 -20.07 -16.26 -13.59
CA ARG A 6 -21.53 -16.13 -13.54
C ARG A 6 -21.97 -15.78 -12.13
N ILE A 7 -22.63 -14.64 -12.01
CA ILE A 7 -23.28 -14.15 -10.80
C ILE A 7 -24.77 -14.23 -11.06
N TYR A 8 -25.49 -14.93 -10.18
CA TYR A 8 -26.91 -15.12 -10.34
C TYR A 8 -27.64 -14.19 -9.37
N PHE A 9 -28.48 -13.31 -9.90
CA PHE A 9 -29.50 -12.58 -9.16
C PHE A 9 -30.83 -13.24 -9.52
N THR A 10 -31.47 -13.85 -8.54
CA THR A 10 -32.47 -14.92 -8.76
C THR A 10 -33.87 -14.44 -8.39
N LYS A 11 -34.27 -13.30 -8.99
CA LYS A 11 -35.69 -13.03 -9.20
C LYS A 11 -35.99 -12.97 -10.69
N CYS A 12 -37.07 -13.64 -11.08
CA CYS A 12 -37.51 -13.75 -12.47
C CYS A 12 -37.72 -12.34 -13.06
N GLY A 13 -36.97 -11.98 -14.10
CA GLY A 13 -37.11 -10.71 -14.83
C GLY A 13 -36.01 -9.65 -14.60
N ASP A 14 -35.02 -9.92 -13.73
CA ASP A 14 -33.90 -8.98 -13.52
C ASP A 14 -32.91 -9.04 -14.71
N VAL A 15 -32.47 -7.88 -15.22
CA VAL A 15 -31.52 -7.75 -16.34
C VAL A 15 -30.28 -7.01 -15.85
N PHE A 16 -29.10 -7.58 -16.13
CA PHE A 16 -27.81 -6.97 -15.81
C PHE A 16 -26.98 -6.80 -17.07
N ARG A 17 -26.29 -5.67 -17.16
CA ARG A 17 -25.35 -5.38 -18.23
C ARG A 17 -23.97 -5.21 -17.65
N ARG A 18 -22.98 -5.75 -18.37
CA ARG A 18 -21.56 -5.53 -18.05
C ARG A 18 -21.09 -4.32 -18.84
N PHE A 19 -20.48 -3.37 -18.15
CA PHE A 19 -19.80 -2.26 -18.80
C PHE A 19 -18.33 -2.63 -19.05
N ASN A 20 -17.95 -2.72 -20.33
CA ASN A 20 -16.55 -2.88 -20.73
C ASN A 20 -15.98 -1.49 -21.08
N PHE A 21 -15.09 -0.97 -20.23
CA PHE A 21 -14.52 0.36 -20.38
C PHE A 21 -13.49 0.51 -21.52
N SER A 22 -13.07 -0.59 -22.16
CA SER A 22 -12.09 -0.54 -23.25
C SER A 22 -12.66 -0.04 -24.57
N ASP A 23 -13.96 -0.26 -24.81
CA ASP A 23 -14.56 -0.10 -26.14
C ASP A 23 -15.84 0.76 -26.12
N ASP A 24 -16.20 1.33 -24.96
CA ASP A 24 -17.49 1.99 -24.70
C ASP A 24 -18.71 1.13 -25.13
N ALA A 25 -18.51 -0.18 -25.27
CA ALA A 25 -19.50 -1.13 -25.72
C ALA A 25 -20.18 -1.77 -24.50
N GLU A 26 -21.51 -1.66 -24.46
CA GLU A 26 -22.33 -2.42 -23.52
C GLU A 26 -22.44 -3.86 -23.99
N GLU A 27 -21.99 -4.81 -23.18
CA GLU A 27 -22.27 -6.23 -23.40
C GLU A 27 -23.49 -6.60 -22.55
N GLU A 28 -24.61 -6.83 -23.21
CA GLU A 28 -25.83 -7.30 -22.55
C GLU A 28 -25.68 -8.78 -22.22
N VAL A 29 -25.59 -9.07 -20.92
CA VAL A 29 -25.54 -10.45 -20.42
C VAL A 29 -26.93 -10.80 -19.93
N VAL A 30 -27.73 -11.44 -20.79
CA VAL A 30 -29.07 -11.92 -20.40
C VAL A 30 -28.91 -13.16 -19.53
N PHE A 31 -29.40 -13.10 -18.29
CA PHE A 31 -29.40 -14.24 -17.37
C PHE A 31 -30.70 -15.02 -17.54
N ASN A 32 -30.61 -16.34 -17.77
CA ASN A 32 -31.79 -17.20 -17.79
C ASN A 32 -32.31 -17.42 -16.37
N PRO A 33 -33.63 -17.34 -16.14
CA PRO A 33 -34.22 -17.52 -14.81
C PRO A 33 -33.96 -18.94 -14.28
N LEU A 34 -33.52 -19.04 -13.02
CA LEU A 34 -33.53 -20.28 -12.27
C LEU A 34 -34.88 -20.44 -11.56
N PRO A 35 -35.40 -21.66 -11.39
CA PRO A 35 -36.58 -21.91 -10.59
C PRO A 35 -36.24 -21.73 -9.10
N HIS A 36 -37.06 -20.97 -8.38
CA HIS A 36 -37.07 -20.67 -6.92
C HIS A 36 -36.44 -19.34 -6.45
N ASP A 37 -37.20 -18.64 -5.59
CA ASP A 37 -36.87 -17.39 -4.91
C ASP A 37 -35.77 -17.62 -3.85
N THR A 38 -34.50 -17.46 -4.20
CA THR A 38 -33.37 -17.50 -3.26
C THR A 38 -32.20 -16.76 -3.87
N ILE A 39 -31.71 -15.66 -3.29
CA ILE A 39 -30.48 -14.97 -3.72
C ILE A 39 -29.32 -15.97 -3.70
N LEU A 40 -28.93 -16.49 -4.87
CA LEU A 40 -27.84 -17.45 -5.03
C LEU A 40 -26.63 -16.73 -5.62
N VAL A 41 -25.87 -16.05 -4.77
CA VAL A 41 -24.41 -16.24 -4.87
C VAL A 41 -24.22 -17.67 -4.37
N ASP A 42 -24.33 -18.67 -5.25
CA ASP A 42 -24.21 -20.14 -5.04
C ASP A 42 -24.27 -20.65 -3.57
N ALA A 43 -25.31 -21.39 -3.15
CA ALA A 43 -25.64 -21.77 -1.75
C ALA A 43 -24.62 -22.71 -1.02
N GLY A 44 -23.34 -22.66 -1.37
CA GLY A 44 -22.21 -23.00 -0.50
C GLY A 44 -21.48 -21.79 0.08
N VAL A 45 -21.89 -20.56 -0.29
CA VAL A 45 -21.31 -19.29 0.15
C VAL A 45 -21.85 -18.92 1.53
N THR A 46 -21.02 -19.05 2.56
CA THR A 46 -21.24 -18.33 3.82
C THR A 46 -20.98 -16.84 3.56
N THR A 47 -22.03 -16.05 3.44
CA THR A 47 -21.91 -14.59 3.42
C THR A 47 -21.66 -14.10 4.84
N GLU A 48 -20.41 -13.78 5.17
CA GLU A 48 -20.13 -12.93 6.32
C GLU A 48 -20.38 -11.48 5.91
N LEU A 49 -21.43 -10.89 6.48
CA LEU A 49 -21.76 -9.49 6.32
C LEU A 49 -20.77 -8.67 7.15
N VAL A 50 -19.60 -8.37 6.59
CA VAL A 50 -18.68 -7.39 7.19
C VAL A 50 -19.18 -6.00 6.80
N SER A 51 -20.23 -5.54 7.47
CA SER A 51 -20.74 -4.17 7.32
C SER A 51 -19.80 -3.20 8.02
N SER A 52 -18.84 -2.63 7.29
CA SER A 52 -17.99 -1.54 7.80
C SER A 52 -18.52 -0.14 7.47
N CYS A 53 -19.74 -0.03 6.95
CA CYS A 53 -20.33 1.23 6.52
C CYS A 53 -21.64 1.53 7.27
N ASN A 54 -21.88 2.83 7.46
CA ASN A 54 -23.10 3.34 8.08
C ASN A 54 -24.30 2.96 7.18
N PRO A 55 -25.27 2.14 7.65
CA PRO A 55 -26.45 1.77 6.86
C PRO A 55 -27.25 2.99 6.38
N ASP A 56 -27.11 4.14 7.04
CA ASP A 56 -27.79 5.38 6.66
C ASP A 56 -27.28 5.96 5.34
N ARG A 57 -26.08 5.59 4.87
CA ARG A 57 -25.45 6.17 3.66
C ARG A 57 -25.65 5.38 2.37
N GLY A 58 -26.50 4.36 2.37
CA GLY A 58 -26.89 3.60 1.17
C GLY A 58 -25.76 2.86 0.43
N SER A 59 -24.56 2.75 1.03
CA SER A 59 -23.44 1.98 0.50
C SER A 59 -23.17 0.77 1.39
N ALA A 60 -23.11 -0.40 0.78
CA ALA A 60 -22.84 -1.64 1.48
C ALA A 60 -21.76 -2.45 0.76
N TRP A 61 -20.86 -3.03 1.56
CA TRP A 61 -19.84 -3.95 1.10
C TRP A 61 -20.35 -5.36 1.36
N TYR A 62 -20.34 -6.18 0.31
CA TYR A 62 -20.76 -7.57 0.40
C TYR A 62 -19.56 -8.48 0.12
N LEU A 63 -19.32 -9.40 1.03
CA LEU A 63 -18.37 -10.48 0.85
C LEU A 63 -19.10 -11.68 0.25
N GLY A 64 -18.71 -12.06 -0.96
CA GLY A 64 -19.21 -13.26 -1.65
C GLY A 64 -18.09 -14.27 -1.86
N ALA A 65 -18.19 -15.47 -1.26
CA ALA A 65 -17.19 -16.53 -1.39
C ALA A 65 -17.73 -17.72 -2.19
N LYS A 66 -17.47 -17.83 -3.49
CA LYS A 66 -18.01 -18.93 -4.32
C LYS A 66 -17.19 -20.22 -4.17
N THR A 67 -17.89 -21.34 -4.11
CA THR A 67 -17.27 -22.68 -4.08
C THR A 67 -17.58 -23.51 -5.30
N ARG A 68 -16.59 -24.26 -5.78
CA ARG A 68 -16.81 -25.34 -6.76
C ARG A 68 -16.53 -26.74 -6.18
N THR A 69 -15.92 -26.84 -5.00
CA THR A 69 -15.48 -28.09 -4.35
C THR A 69 -15.53 -27.98 -2.82
N SER A 70 -15.51 -29.13 -2.13
CA SER A 70 -15.59 -29.25 -0.65
C SER A 70 -14.32 -28.87 0.10
N ASN A 71 -13.22 -28.56 -0.59
CA ASN A 71 -11.99 -28.10 0.04
C ASN A 71 -11.98 -26.57 0.08
N ASP A 72 -11.90 -26.00 1.29
CA ASP A 72 -11.94 -24.54 1.53
C ASP A 72 -10.79 -23.79 0.82
N GLU A 73 -9.68 -24.49 0.52
CA GLU A 73 -8.49 -23.92 -0.12
C GLU A 73 -8.69 -23.55 -1.60
N ASP A 74 -9.66 -24.15 -2.30
CA ASP A 74 -9.94 -23.88 -3.73
C ASP A 74 -11.07 -22.86 -3.94
N ARG A 75 -11.59 -22.23 -2.87
CA ARG A 75 -12.70 -21.28 -2.96
C ARG A 75 -12.24 -19.96 -3.58
N VAL A 76 -12.81 -19.60 -4.73
CA VAL A 76 -12.63 -18.26 -5.30
C VAL A 76 -13.51 -17.28 -4.51
N ARG A 77 -12.86 -16.41 -3.73
CA ARG A 77 -13.52 -15.36 -2.98
C ARG A 77 -13.51 -14.05 -3.77
N LEU A 78 -14.63 -13.34 -3.75
CA LEU A 78 -14.82 -12.06 -4.42
C LEU A 78 -15.27 -11.00 -3.41
N ALA A 79 -14.85 -9.76 -3.64
CA ALA A 79 -15.39 -8.59 -2.96
C ALA A 79 -16.37 -7.88 -3.90
N ILE A 80 -17.54 -7.53 -3.40
CA ILE A 80 -18.58 -6.82 -4.15
C ILE A 80 -18.88 -5.50 -3.44
N LYS A 81 -18.67 -4.39 -4.15
CA LYS A 81 -19.19 -3.07 -3.75
C LYS A 81 -20.55 -2.86 -4.41
N LEU A 82 -21.55 -2.42 -3.66
CA LEU A 82 -22.92 -2.32 -4.15
C LEU A 82 -23.54 -0.95 -3.81
N ALA A 83 -24.18 -0.34 -4.81
CA ALA A 83 -25.14 0.73 -4.65
C ALA A 83 -26.52 0.24 -5.13
N THR A 84 -27.52 0.41 -4.28
CA THR A 84 -28.91 -0.03 -4.52
C THR A 84 -29.86 1.16 -4.50
N HIS A 85 -31.09 0.96 -4.97
CA HIS A 85 -32.14 1.98 -4.96
C HIS A 85 -31.71 3.27 -5.65
N ILE A 86 -30.94 3.14 -6.74
CA ILE A 86 -30.49 4.28 -7.51
C ILE A 86 -31.71 4.81 -8.26
N GLU A 87 -32.32 5.84 -7.70
CA GLU A 87 -33.43 6.54 -8.34
C GLU A 87 -32.95 7.29 -9.58
N VAL A 88 -33.86 7.51 -10.53
CA VAL A 88 -33.57 8.25 -11.77
C VAL A 88 -33.31 9.74 -11.49
N GLN A 89 -33.64 10.24 -10.29
CA GLN A 89 -33.45 11.64 -9.94
C GLN A 89 -31.98 11.91 -9.57
N PRO A 90 -31.28 12.80 -10.32
CA PRO A 90 -29.96 13.25 -9.92
C PRO A 90 -30.07 13.95 -8.55
N ARG A 91 -29.07 13.75 -7.68
CA ARG A 91 -28.91 14.35 -6.32
C ARG A 91 -29.42 13.53 -5.13
N THR A 92 -29.70 12.24 -5.30
CA THR A 92 -29.82 11.34 -4.13
C THR A 92 -28.43 10.87 -3.69
N GLU A 93 -28.27 10.56 -2.40
CA GLU A 93 -27.01 10.01 -1.88
C GLU A 93 -26.64 8.69 -2.58
N GLN A 94 -27.62 7.85 -2.90
CA GLN A 94 -27.42 6.60 -3.64
C GLN A 94 -26.88 6.85 -5.06
N TYR A 95 -27.32 7.93 -5.70
CA TYR A 95 -26.79 8.34 -7.00
C TYR A 95 -25.32 8.75 -6.88
N GLU A 96 -24.94 9.51 -5.86
CA GLU A 96 -23.54 9.89 -5.61
C GLU A 96 -22.66 8.67 -5.33
N VAL A 97 -23.11 7.74 -4.47
CA VAL A 97 -22.41 6.46 -4.24
C VAL A 97 -22.22 5.70 -5.55
N ALA A 98 -23.26 5.61 -6.39
CA ALA A 98 -23.17 4.93 -7.68
C ALA A 98 -22.18 5.60 -8.65
N GLN A 99 -22.08 6.94 -8.63
CA GLN A 99 -21.07 7.65 -9.42
C GLN A 99 -19.66 7.38 -8.89
N SER A 100 -19.45 7.43 -7.57
CA SER A 100 -18.16 7.09 -6.95
C SER A 100 -17.71 5.67 -7.30
N LEU A 101 -18.63 4.69 -7.31
CA LEU A 101 -18.33 3.32 -7.75
C LEU A 101 -17.93 3.25 -9.23
N LYS A 102 -18.59 4.01 -10.11
CA LYS A 102 -18.25 4.08 -11.53
C LYS A 102 -16.87 4.69 -11.73
N GLU A 103 -16.58 5.80 -11.06
CA GLU A 103 -15.29 6.49 -11.11
C GLU A 103 -14.16 5.60 -10.60
N GLU A 104 -14.37 4.91 -9.49
CA GLU A 104 -13.39 3.96 -8.95
C GLU A 104 -13.16 2.78 -9.92
N ALA A 105 -14.22 2.18 -10.48
CA ALA A 105 -14.10 1.10 -11.46
C ALA A 105 -13.33 1.53 -12.73
N LEU A 106 -13.59 2.77 -13.19
CA LEU A 106 -12.82 3.40 -14.25
C LEU A 106 -11.35 3.54 -13.84
N PHE A 107 -11.07 3.97 -12.61
CA PHE A 107 -9.70 4.12 -12.10
C PHE A 107 -8.94 2.78 -12.11
N TYR A 108 -9.59 1.69 -11.65
CA TYR A 108 -9.03 0.34 -11.71
C TYR A 108 -8.67 -0.08 -13.14
N SER A 109 -9.60 0.12 -14.08
CA SER A 109 -9.43 -0.30 -15.47
C SER A 109 -8.36 0.49 -16.22
N ARG A 110 -8.25 1.80 -15.96
CA ARG A 110 -7.36 2.71 -16.68
C ARG A 110 -5.96 2.80 -16.08
N TYR A 111 -5.86 2.95 -14.76
CA TYR A 111 -4.59 3.32 -14.12
C TYR A 111 -3.95 2.17 -13.34
N LEU A 112 -4.75 1.24 -12.82
CA LEU A 112 -4.23 0.17 -11.95
C LEU A 112 -3.95 -1.15 -12.66
N LYS A 113 -4.15 -1.25 -13.98
CA LYS A 113 -4.06 -2.52 -14.74
C LYS A 113 -2.77 -3.31 -14.49
N LYS A 114 -1.62 -2.64 -14.35
CA LYS A 114 -0.31 -3.29 -14.10
C LYS A 114 -0.10 -3.75 -12.64
N LEU A 115 -0.94 -3.26 -11.73
CA LEU A 115 -0.84 -3.49 -10.28
C LEU A 115 -1.85 -4.53 -9.77
N GLN A 116 -2.89 -4.81 -10.56
CA GLN A 116 -3.93 -5.78 -10.25
C GLN A 116 -3.35 -7.19 -10.02
N GLY A 117 -3.84 -7.86 -8.95
CA GLY A 117 -3.38 -9.17 -8.51
C GLY A 117 -2.03 -9.16 -7.77
N ARG A 118 -1.33 -8.02 -7.74
CA ARG A 118 -0.06 -7.86 -7.02
C ARG A 118 -0.22 -7.05 -5.74
N VAL A 119 -0.65 -5.79 -5.90
CA VAL A 119 -0.73 -4.82 -4.80
C VAL A 119 -2.12 -4.21 -4.66
N VAL A 120 -2.95 -4.33 -5.69
CA VAL A 120 -4.39 -4.03 -5.65
C VAL A 120 -5.17 -5.25 -6.15
N PRO A 121 -6.44 -5.43 -5.77
CA PRO A 121 -7.24 -6.54 -6.24
C PRO A 121 -7.39 -6.56 -7.77
N VAL A 122 -7.55 -7.75 -8.36
CA VAL A 122 -8.04 -7.86 -9.73
C VAL A 122 -9.45 -7.26 -9.83
N HIS A 123 -9.67 -6.35 -10.75
CA HIS A 123 -10.97 -5.75 -11.04
C HIS A 123 -11.62 -6.46 -12.20
N PHE A 124 -12.75 -7.11 -11.93
CA PHE A 124 -13.47 -7.90 -12.92
C PHE A 124 -14.42 -7.04 -13.77
N GLY A 125 -14.83 -5.86 -13.29
CA GLY A 125 -15.69 -4.93 -14.03
C GLY A 125 -16.63 -4.09 -13.17
N LEU A 126 -17.50 -3.38 -13.87
CA LEU A 126 -18.68 -2.71 -13.33
C LEU A 126 -19.93 -3.35 -13.96
N TRP A 127 -20.94 -3.64 -13.15
CA TRP A 127 -22.22 -4.15 -13.60
C TRP A 127 -23.33 -3.21 -13.17
N ILE A 128 -24.29 -3.03 -14.07
CA ILE A 128 -25.48 -2.24 -13.80
C ILE A 128 -26.67 -3.12 -14.14
N GLY A 129 -27.60 -3.24 -13.21
CA GLY A 129 -28.82 -4.01 -13.43
C GLY A 129 -30.03 -3.36 -12.82
N ARG A 130 -31.21 -3.75 -13.32
CA ARG A 130 -32.47 -3.40 -12.68
C ARG A 130 -33.01 -4.63 -11.98
N THR A 131 -33.35 -4.46 -10.72
CA THR A 131 -33.89 -5.49 -9.85
C THR A 131 -35.26 -5.08 -9.34
N SER A 132 -36.13 -6.07 -9.14
CA SER A 132 -37.46 -5.84 -8.56
C SER A 132 -37.45 -5.41 -7.09
N TRP A 133 -36.37 -5.70 -6.34
CA TRP A 133 -36.27 -5.42 -4.90
C TRP A 133 -35.45 -4.16 -4.58
N ALA A 134 -34.46 -3.82 -5.40
CA ALA A 134 -33.57 -2.67 -5.18
C ALA A 134 -33.61 -1.64 -6.31
N GLY A 135 -34.55 -1.73 -7.26
CA GLY A 135 -34.58 -0.82 -8.40
C GLY A 135 -33.28 -0.92 -9.22
N VAL A 136 -32.67 0.20 -9.59
CA VAL A 136 -31.37 0.17 -10.28
C VAL A 136 -30.25 -0.10 -9.28
N VAL A 137 -29.41 -1.05 -9.62
CA VAL A 137 -28.26 -1.53 -8.84
C VAL A 137 -27.00 -1.34 -9.66
N VAL A 138 -25.96 -0.80 -9.04
CA VAL A 138 -24.61 -0.70 -9.60
C VAL A 138 -23.67 -1.47 -8.69
N CYS A 139 -22.87 -2.38 -9.25
CA CYS A 139 -21.88 -3.11 -8.48
C CYS A 139 -20.51 -3.18 -9.16
N VAL A 140 -19.47 -3.18 -8.32
CA VAL A 140 -18.08 -3.39 -8.73
C VAL A 140 -17.62 -4.68 -8.08
N ILE A 141 -16.93 -5.51 -8.86
CA ILE A 141 -16.50 -6.84 -8.41
C ILE A 141 -14.99 -6.94 -8.53
N LEU A 142 -14.40 -7.31 -7.41
CA LEU A 142 -12.97 -7.36 -7.20
C LEU A 142 -12.57 -8.75 -6.69
N GLU A 143 -11.30 -9.12 -6.88
CA GLU A 143 -10.65 -10.20 -6.15
C GLU A 143 -10.77 -9.95 -4.64
N TRP A 144 -11.00 -11.00 -3.87
CA TRP A 144 -10.95 -10.89 -2.41
C TRP A 144 -9.53 -10.60 -1.92
N GLY A 145 -9.34 -9.41 -1.34
CA GLY A 145 -8.04 -8.96 -0.85
C GLY A 145 -7.68 -9.39 0.57
N GLY A 146 -8.57 -10.11 1.27
CA GLY A 146 -8.42 -10.44 2.69
C GLY A 146 -9.17 -9.48 3.61
N HIS A 147 -8.79 -9.46 4.88
CA HIS A 147 -9.44 -8.63 5.89
C HIS A 147 -8.67 -7.33 6.12
N PRO A 148 -9.34 -6.25 6.59
CA PRO A 148 -8.67 -5.03 7.00
C PRO A 148 -7.50 -5.28 7.96
N TRP A 149 -6.42 -4.54 7.79
CA TRP A 149 -5.23 -4.59 8.63
C TRP A 149 -5.16 -3.32 9.51
N PRO A 150 -4.78 -3.41 10.80
CA PRO A 150 -4.59 -4.63 11.58
C PRO A 150 -5.92 -5.07 12.22
N SER A 151 -6.56 -6.12 11.69
CA SER A 151 -7.73 -6.74 12.34
C SER A 151 -7.38 -7.61 13.55
N LYS A 152 -6.15 -8.12 13.60
CA LYS A 152 -5.63 -8.96 14.69
C LYS A 152 -4.20 -8.53 15.06
N VAL A 153 -3.79 -8.78 16.30
CA VAL A 153 -2.42 -8.43 16.77
C VAL A 153 -1.37 -9.29 16.08
N GLU A 154 -1.68 -10.55 15.83
CA GLU A 154 -0.80 -11.55 15.23
C GLU A 154 -0.41 -11.20 13.79
N ILE A 155 -1.30 -10.54 13.05
CA ILE A 155 -1.03 -10.12 11.67
C ILE A 155 -0.28 -8.78 11.58
N ASN A 156 -0.17 -8.04 12.69
CA ASN A 156 0.57 -6.78 12.78
C ASN A 156 2.08 -7.00 13.01
N THR A 157 2.68 -7.84 12.16
CA THR A 157 4.12 -8.13 12.19
C THR A 157 4.92 -7.06 11.45
N HIS A 158 6.21 -6.92 11.78
CA HIS A 158 7.10 -6.06 11.03
C HIS A 158 7.17 -6.44 9.54
N GLU A 159 7.17 -7.74 9.24
CA GLU A 159 7.19 -8.23 7.86
C GLU A 159 5.95 -7.79 7.07
N ASN A 160 4.75 -7.92 7.66
CA ASN A 160 3.52 -7.52 6.98
C ASN A 160 3.45 -6.00 6.76
N ARG A 161 3.92 -5.21 7.73
CA ARG A 161 4.09 -3.76 7.55
C ARG A 161 5.01 -3.42 6.38
N MET A 162 6.12 -4.16 6.23
CA MET A 162 7.03 -4.00 5.10
C MET A 162 6.40 -4.41 3.77
N LYS A 163 5.51 -5.41 3.74
CA LYS A 163 4.73 -5.77 2.54
C LYS A 163 3.80 -4.63 2.12
N PHE A 164 3.07 -4.02 3.06
CA PHE A 164 2.25 -2.85 2.77
C PHE A 164 3.09 -1.66 2.30
N ALA A 165 4.23 -1.40 2.94
CA ALA A 165 5.13 -0.35 2.51
C ALA A 165 5.64 -0.53 1.07
N ALA A 166 5.93 -1.77 0.67
CA ALA A 166 6.29 -2.11 -0.70
C ALA A 166 5.10 -1.94 -1.66
N ALA A 167 3.90 -2.34 -1.24
CA ALA A 167 2.68 -2.18 -2.03
C ALA A 167 2.34 -0.69 -2.29
N ILE A 168 2.47 0.15 -1.27
CA ILE A 168 2.25 1.60 -1.38
C ILE A 168 3.32 2.21 -2.30
N GLN A 169 4.60 1.89 -2.11
CA GLN A 169 5.65 2.37 -3.03
C GLN A 169 5.39 1.99 -4.48
N ALA A 170 4.86 0.78 -4.74
CA ALA A 170 4.50 0.34 -6.08
C ALA A 170 3.34 1.16 -6.69
N LEU A 171 2.42 1.72 -5.89
CA LEU A 171 1.42 2.69 -6.37
C LEU A 171 2.10 3.98 -6.83
N HIS A 172 2.97 4.55 -6.00
CA HIS A 172 3.68 5.78 -6.35
C HIS A 172 4.64 5.60 -7.53
N ASP A 173 5.24 4.42 -7.70
CA ASP A 173 6.06 4.09 -8.87
C ASP A 173 5.24 3.95 -10.16
N ALA A 174 3.93 3.78 -10.03
CA ALA A 174 2.96 3.80 -11.13
C ALA A 174 2.27 5.17 -11.29
N ASP A 175 2.82 6.23 -10.68
CA ASP A 175 2.28 7.58 -10.68
C ASP A 175 0.86 7.70 -10.10
N VAL A 176 0.55 6.88 -9.09
CA VAL A 176 -0.73 6.88 -8.36
C VAL A 176 -0.53 7.36 -6.92
N GLU A 177 -1.39 8.27 -6.49
CA GLU A 177 -1.52 8.72 -5.09
C GLU A 177 -2.93 8.38 -4.61
N HIS A 178 -3.05 7.71 -3.47
CA HIS A 178 -4.31 7.14 -3.01
C HIS A 178 -5.17 8.12 -2.21
N ARG A 179 -4.55 9.04 -1.48
CA ARG A 179 -5.13 10.14 -0.67
C ARG A 179 -6.00 9.73 0.52
N GLN A 180 -6.01 8.44 0.87
CA GLN A 180 -6.80 7.90 1.99
C GLN A 180 -6.03 6.81 2.76
N LEU A 181 -4.69 6.83 2.70
CA LEU A 181 -3.82 5.87 3.40
C LEU A 181 -3.59 6.22 4.87
N ASP A 182 -4.29 7.22 5.39
CA ASP A 182 -4.44 7.48 6.82
C ASP A 182 -5.47 6.53 7.48
N ASP A 183 -6.31 5.85 6.68
CA ASP A 183 -7.25 4.84 7.14
C ASP A 183 -6.78 3.42 6.83
N CYS A 184 -6.51 2.66 7.90
CA CYS A 184 -6.06 1.27 7.81
C CYS A 184 -7.09 0.31 7.19
N ARG A 185 -8.37 0.70 7.09
CA ARG A 185 -9.42 -0.13 6.45
C ARG A 185 -9.18 -0.34 4.96
N HIS A 186 -8.40 0.52 4.33
CA HIS A 186 -8.01 0.42 2.93
C HIS A 186 -6.83 -0.55 2.69
N LEU A 187 -6.23 -1.06 3.77
CA LEU A 187 -5.14 -2.03 3.73
C LEU A 187 -5.69 -3.41 4.07
N LEU A 188 -5.75 -4.30 3.08
CA LEU A 188 -6.24 -5.67 3.26
C LEU A 188 -5.09 -6.66 3.34
N TYR A 189 -5.18 -7.61 4.26
CA TYR A 189 -4.25 -8.74 4.41
C TYR A 189 -4.98 -10.07 4.29
N ASN A 190 -4.52 -10.92 3.39
CA ASN A 190 -5.04 -12.26 3.22
C ASN A 190 -4.13 -13.26 3.95
N GLU A 191 -4.56 -13.71 5.14
CA GLU A 191 -3.79 -14.63 5.99
C GLU A 191 -3.44 -15.95 5.27
N GLY A 192 -4.35 -16.49 4.44
CA GLY A 192 -4.14 -17.76 3.74
C GLY A 192 -3.06 -17.70 2.66
N THR A 193 -2.84 -16.53 2.04
CA THR A 193 -1.84 -16.35 0.98
C THR A 193 -0.64 -15.50 1.40
N GLY A 194 -0.73 -14.82 2.54
CA GLY A 194 0.24 -13.81 3.00
C GLY A 194 0.29 -12.56 2.12
N ALA A 195 -0.67 -12.40 1.20
CA ALA A 195 -0.74 -11.28 0.28
C ALA A 195 -1.35 -10.03 0.91
N VAL A 196 -0.87 -8.86 0.48
CA VAL A 196 -1.44 -7.56 0.81
C VAL A 196 -2.16 -6.98 -0.40
N ARG A 197 -3.24 -6.24 -0.15
CA ARG A 197 -3.97 -5.47 -1.17
C ARG A 197 -4.32 -4.09 -0.63
N ILE A 198 -4.28 -3.10 -1.49
CA ILE A 198 -4.78 -1.75 -1.22
C ILE A 198 -6.09 -1.56 -1.99
N VAL A 199 -7.10 -1.01 -1.34
CA VAL A 199 -8.46 -0.85 -1.89
C VAL A 199 -9.03 0.53 -1.59
N ASP A 200 -10.16 0.86 -2.22
CA ASP A 200 -10.84 2.15 -2.10
C ASP A 200 -10.09 3.31 -2.75
N PHE A 201 -10.11 3.33 -4.08
CA PHE A 201 -9.47 4.37 -4.88
C PHE A 201 -10.43 5.53 -5.22
N THR A 202 -11.45 5.77 -4.38
CA THR A 202 -12.46 6.80 -4.65
C THR A 202 -11.89 8.22 -4.65
N GLN A 203 -10.87 8.50 -3.83
CA GLN A 203 -10.16 9.79 -3.84
C GLN A 203 -8.79 9.74 -4.53
N ALA A 204 -8.44 8.61 -5.15
CA ALA A 204 -7.14 8.44 -5.75
C ALA A 204 -6.95 9.35 -6.97
N THR A 205 -5.70 9.77 -7.18
CA THR A 205 -5.32 10.55 -8.36
C THR A 205 -4.28 9.80 -9.17
N CYS A 206 -4.31 10.02 -10.48
CA CYS A 206 -3.32 9.52 -11.42
C CYS A 206 -2.42 10.67 -11.87
N ARG A 207 -1.23 10.35 -12.39
CA ARG A 207 -0.18 11.32 -12.78
C ARG A 207 0.46 12.01 -11.57
N HIS A 208 0.42 11.37 -10.41
CA HIS A 208 1.17 11.82 -9.25
C HIS A 208 2.67 11.62 -9.54
N VAL A 209 3.40 12.71 -9.71
CA VAL A 209 4.86 12.65 -9.85
C VAL A 209 5.47 12.56 -8.46
N CYS A 210 5.62 11.34 -7.95
CA CYS A 210 6.23 11.11 -6.65
C CYS A 210 7.69 11.60 -6.68
N ARG A 211 8.03 12.53 -5.78
CA ARG A 211 9.40 13.10 -5.69
C ARG A 211 10.21 12.48 -4.56
N ARG A 212 9.78 11.32 -4.06
CA ARG A 212 10.30 10.78 -2.81
C ARG A 212 11.82 10.60 -2.82
N GLN A 213 12.52 11.01 -1.76
CA GLN A 213 13.98 10.82 -1.69
C GLN A 213 14.40 9.67 -0.78
N LEU A 214 13.45 9.12 -0.05
CA LEU A 214 13.64 8.03 0.88
C LEU A 214 12.65 6.91 0.52
N PRO A 215 13.08 5.64 0.59
CA PRO A 215 12.15 4.53 0.51
C PRO A 215 11.31 4.45 1.78
N LEU A 216 10.10 3.92 1.64
CA LEU A 216 9.22 3.65 2.77
C LEU A 216 9.71 2.38 3.50
N ILE A 217 10.60 2.58 4.46
CA ILE A 217 11.16 1.53 5.33
C ILE A 217 11.16 2.02 6.78
N HIS A 218 11.63 1.16 7.69
CA HIS A 218 11.77 1.56 9.09
C HIS A 218 12.92 2.56 9.30
N TYR A 219 12.62 3.70 9.91
CA TYR A 219 13.55 4.71 10.40
C TYR A 219 13.32 4.98 11.89
N ALA A 220 14.39 5.33 12.61
CA ALA A 220 14.30 5.71 14.02
C ALA A 220 13.61 7.07 14.21
N ALA A 221 13.66 7.94 13.20
CA ALA A 221 12.97 9.22 13.16
C ALA A 221 11.87 9.25 12.08
N CYS A 222 10.89 10.13 12.26
CA CYS A 222 9.93 10.47 11.22
C CYS A 222 10.55 11.46 10.24
N PRO A 223 10.60 11.16 8.93
CA PRO A 223 11.13 12.11 7.98
C PRO A 223 10.23 13.34 7.89
N SER A 224 10.85 14.51 7.76
CA SER A 224 10.17 15.75 7.38
C SER A 224 9.70 15.72 5.92
N GLU A 225 8.81 16.64 5.56
CA GLU A 225 8.39 16.84 4.15
C GLU A 225 9.57 17.20 3.24
N GLU A 226 10.58 17.91 3.76
CA GLU A 226 11.78 18.26 3.00
C GLU A 226 12.61 17.03 2.62
N SER A 227 12.71 16.05 3.53
CA SER A 227 13.47 14.82 3.34
C SER A 227 12.69 13.75 2.59
N MET A 228 11.41 13.52 2.92
CA MET A 228 10.61 12.50 2.22
C MET A 228 10.10 13.00 0.87
N GLN A 229 9.69 14.28 0.75
CA GLN A 229 9.08 14.89 -0.45
C GLN A 229 7.81 14.19 -0.98
N CYS A 230 7.05 13.54 -0.10
CA CYS A 230 5.73 12.99 -0.39
C CYS A 230 4.94 12.83 0.90
N GLU A 231 3.87 13.62 1.07
CA GLU A 231 3.08 13.66 2.30
C GLU A 231 2.36 12.33 2.58
N GLU A 232 1.73 11.75 1.55
CA GLU A 232 1.04 10.45 1.65
C GLU A 232 1.98 9.35 2.18
N LEU A 233 3.24 9.32 1.75
CA LEU A 233 4.21 8.34 2.24
C LEU A 233 4.65 8.61 3.68
N ILE A 234 4.66 9.87 4.13
CA ILE A 234 4.88 10.20 5.54
C ILE A 234 3.73 9.66 6.39
N GLN A 235 2.50 9.91 5.95
CA GLN A 235 1.28 9.44 6.62
C GLN A 235 1.24 7.90 6.67
N ALA A 236 1.48 7.25 5.54
CA ALA A 236 1.56 5.78 5.44
C ALA A 236 2.63 5.19 6.36
N GLY A 237 3.83 5.78 6.43
CA GLY A 237 4.89 5.27 7.30
C GLY A 237 4.58 5.45 8.79
N ARG A 238 3.84 6.51 9.17
CA ARG A 238 3.30 6.66 10.53
C ARG A 238 2.23 5.61 10.83
N LEU A 239 1.26 5.43 9.92
CA LEU A 239 0.21 4.42 10.05
C LEU A 239 0.79 3.02 10.22
N LEU A 240 1.79 2.70 9.40
CA LEU A 240 2.51 1.43 9.45
C LEU A 240 3.50 1.35 10.61
N GLY A 241 3.67 2.36 11.47
CA GLY A 241 4.64 2.33 12.57
C GLY A 241 6.08 2.08 12.11
N LEU A 242 6.43 2.57 10.92
CA LEU A 242 7.77 2.48 10.35
C LEU A 242 8.66 3.64 10.81
N PHE A 243 8.07 4.70 11.32
CA PHE A 243 8.81 5.88 11.76
C PHE A 243 8.77 5.99 13.27
N GLY A 244 9.95 6.06 13.88
CA GLY A 244 10.09 6.34 15.31
C GLY A 244 9.99 7.82 15.64
N SER A 245 10.22 8.12 16.92
CA SER A 245 10.13 9.47 17.48
C SER A 245 11.49 10.15 17.67
N ALA A 246 12.58 9.56 17.18
CA ALA A 246 13.89 10.20 17.31
C ALA A 246 13.93 11.50 16.49
N PRO A 247 14.78 12.47 16.87
CA PRO A 247 15.09 13.61 16.01
C PRO A 247 15.70 13.15 14.68
N GLU A 248 15.28 13.76 13.57
CA GLU A 248 15.78 13.43 12.23
C GLU A 248 17.31 13.56 12.12
N ASP A 249 17.89 14.52 12.84
CA ASP A 249 19.34 14.74 12.88
C ASP A 249 20.11 13.65 13.63
N GLN A 250 19.43 12.76 14.36
CA GLN A 250 20.06 11.64 15.08
C GLN A 250 19.89 10.31 14.34
N ASP A 251 19.03 10.25 13.31
CA ASP A 251 18.84 9.06 12.51
C ASP A 251 19.90 8.95 11.41
N MET A 252 20.97 8.21 11.73
CA MET A 252 22.08 8.01 10.81
C MET A 252 21.71 7.19 9.57
N ASP A 253 20.73 6.30 9.66
CA ASP A 253 20.30 5.50 8.52
C ASP A 253 19.51 6.36 7.53
N MET A 254 18.62 7.21 8.03
CA MET A 254 17.91 8.19 7.21
C MET A 254 18.88 9.19 6.56
N LYS A 255 19.82 9.76 7.33
CA LYS A 255 20.85 10.66 6.78
C LYS A 255 21.66 10.02 5.66
N ARG A 256 22.10 8.77 5.87
CA ARG A 256 22.85 8.02 4.85
C ARG A 256 22.00 7.77 3.61
N ALA A 257 20.75 7.36 3.80
CA ALA A 257 19.80 7.18 2.70
C ALA A 257 19.68 8.48 1.89
N CYS A 258 19.39 9.61 2.53
CA CYS A 258 19.29 10.92 1.90
C CYS A 258 20.58 11.30 1.14
N MET A 259 21.75 11.14 1.76
CA MET A 259 23.04 11.43 1.13
C MET A 259 23.30 10.55 -0.09
N PHE A 260 23.01 9.24 0.01
CA PHE A 260 23.21 8.28 -1.06
C PHE A 260 22.32 8.59 -2.27
N TYR A 261 21.04 8.91 -2.03
CA TYR A 261 20.11 9.33 -3.09
C TYR A 261 20.59 10.61 -3.78
N LYS A 262 20.93 11.66 -3.01
CA LYS A 262 21.44 12.94 -3.55
C LYS A 262 22.69 12.74 -4.40
N ARG A 263 23.62 11.88 -3.94
CA ARG A 263 24.83 11.53 -4.69
C ARG A 263 24.49 10.85 -6.02
N ASN A 264 23.61 9.86 -6.03
CA ASN A 264 23.23 9.16 -7.26
C ASN A 264 22.51 10.08 -8.26
N ARG A 265 21.65 10.97 -7.78
CA ARG A 265 21.02 11.99 -8.62
C ARG A 265 22.04 12.95 -9.22
N ALA A 266 23.06 13.36 -8.46
CA ALA A 266 24.17 14.17 -8.96
C ALA A 266 25.04 13.44 -10.01
N LEU A 267 25.08 12.11 -9.97
CA LEU A 267 25.73 11.26 -10.97
C LEU A 267 24.85 11.00 -12.22
N GLY A 268 23.65 11.58 -12.28
CA GLY A 268 22.76 11.49 -13.44
C GLY A 268 21.85 10.25 -13.45
N LEU A 269 21.78 9.47 -12.36
CA LEU A 269 20.82 8.36 -12.29
C LEU A 269 19.39 8.89 -12.33
N SER A 270 18.51 8.21 -13.07
CA SER A 270 17.08 8.51 -13.08
C SER A 270 16.50 8.30 -11.67
N HIS A 271 15.35 8.92 -11.41
CA HIS A 271 14.72 8.87 -10.08
C HIS A 271 14.43 7.43 -9.62
N PRO A 272 13.80 6.54 -10.43
CA PRO A 272 13.58 5.16 -10.03
C PRO A 272 14.87 4.37 -9.79
N LEU A 273 15.89 4.56 -10.63
CA LEU A 273 17.18 3.88 -10.47
C LEU A 273 17.94 4.34 -9.22
N ALA A 274 17.84 5.62 -8.87
CA ALA A 274 18.45 6.15 -7.66
C ALA A 274 17.79 5.57 -6.39
N LEU A 275 16.47 5.43 -6.38
CA LEU A 275 15.72 4.80 -5.29
C LEU A 275 16.00 3.31 -5.15
N GLU A 276 16.04 2.57 -6.27
CA GLU A 276 16.39 1.15 -6.27
C GLU A 276 17.81 0.92 -5.74
N ALA A 277 18.78 1.71 -6.21
CA ALA A 277 20.15 1.65 -5.71
C ALA A 277 20.23 1.96 -4.20
N GLN A 278 19.42 2.90 -3.72
CA GLN A 278 19.34 3.27 -2.30
C GLN A 278 18.76 2.13 -1.46
N LEU A 279 17.71 1.45 -1.93
CA LEU A 279 17.16 0.27 -1.28
C LEU A 279 18.19 -0.86 -1.18
N GLN A 280 18.93 -1.13 -2.26
CA GLN A 280 20.01 -2.13 -2.27
C GLN A 280 21.17 -1.76 -1.34
N PHE A 281 21.50 -0.47 -1.25
CA PHE A 281 22.50 0.02 -0.29
C PHE A 281 22.03 -0.23 1.15
N LEU A 282 20.78 0.13 1.47
CA LEU A 282 20.24 0.00 2.82
C LEU A 282 20.07 -1.47 3.25
N SER A 283 19.69 -2.37 2.34
CA SER A 283 19.60 -3.80 2.65
C SER A 283 20.96 -4.38 3.04
N ARG A 284 21.98 -4.17 2.19
CA ARG A 284 23.37 -4.60 2.47
C ARG A 284 23.92 -3.97 3.75
N PHE A 285 23.66 -2.68 3.95
CA PHE A 285 24.10 -1.96 5.13
C PHE A 285 23.48 -2.53 6.41
N ARG A 286 22.16 -2.73 6.43
CA ARG A 286 21.47 -3.32 7.59
C ARG A 286 21.96 -4.74 7.87
N ASP A 287 22.12 -5.57 6.85
CA ASP A 287 22.59 -6.95 7.03
C ASP A 287 23.99 -7.00 7.65
N SER A 288 24.91 -6.17 7.15
CA SER A 288 26.27 -6.07 7.70
C SER A 288 26.29 -5.54 9.14
N HIS A 289 25.48 -4.52 9.47
CA HIS A 289 25.44 -3.94 10.80
C HIS A 289 24.77 -4.88 11.81
N TRP A 290 23.67 -5.54 11.42
CA TRP A 290 23.03 -6.57 12.23
C TRP A 290 23.95 -7.77 12.45
N TYR A 291 24.69 -8.19 11.43
CA TYR A 291 25.68 -9.24 11.55
C TYR A 291 26.79 -8.87 12.55
N ARG A 292 27.36 -7.65 12.44
CA ARG A 292 28.36 -7.14 13.40
C ARG A 292 27.78 -7.02 14.82
N ALA A 293 26.55 -6.54 14.98
CA ALA A 293 25.90 -6.44 16.28
C ALA A 293 25.66 -7.82 16.92
N ARG A 294 25.23 -8.84 16.14
CA ARG A 294 25.09 -10.21 16.64
C ARG A 294 26.43 -10.84 17.01
N GLN A 295 27.48 -10.62 16.21
CA GLN A 295 28.83 -11.08 16.57
C GLN A 295 29.31 -10.45 17.87
N LEU A 296 29.07 -9.15 18.08
CA LEU A 296 29.40 -8.46 19.32
C LEU A 296 28.63 -9.04 20.52
N ASP A 297 27.32 -9.28 20.41
CA ASP A 297 26.55 -9.93 21.50
C ASP A 297 27.04 -11.37 21.78
N GLN A 298 27.37 -12.14 20.75
CA GLN A 298 27.95 -13.48 20.91
C GLN A 298 29.33 -13.44 21.58
N ASN A 299 30.19 -12.51 21.20
CA ASN A 299 31.50 -12.31 21.80
C ASN A 299 31.38 -11.87 23.27
N LEU A 300 30.44 -10.96 23.57
CA LEU A 300 30.14 -10.55 24.94
C LEU A 300 29.66 -11.73 25.78
N LYS A 301 28.73 -12.56 25.27
CA LYS A 301 28.26 -13.79 25.95
C LYS A 301 29.40 -14.78 26.22
N ARG A 302 30.31 -14.97 25.27
CA ARG A 302 31.49 -15.86 25.42
C ARG A 302 32.53 -15.35 26.40
N SER A 303 32.64 -14.03 26.56
CA SER A 303 33.65 -13.41 27.43
C SER A 303 33.40 -13.63 28.94
N GLY A 304 32.27 -14.22 29.33
CA GLY A 304 31.92 -14.47 30.74
C GLY A 304 31.76 -13.19 31.59
N ARG A 305 31.85 -12.00 30.97
CA ARG A 305 31.70 -10.73 31.68
C ARG A 305 30.23 -10.53 32.07
N PRO A 306 29.92 -10.31 33.37
CA PRO A 306 28.56 -10.02 33.80
C PRO A 306 28.00 -8.82 33.03
N ARG A 307 26.73 -8.90 32.60
CA ARG A 307 26.02 -7.78 31.99
C ARG A 307 25.79 -6.67 33.03
N SER A 308 26.76 -5.80 33.26
CA SER A 308 26.48 -4.49 33.86
C SER A 308 25.91 -3.59 32.78
N TYR A 309 24.61 -3.66 32.55
CA TYR A 309 23.92 -2.75 31.63
C TYR A 309 23.78 -1.38 32.30
N THR A 310 24.84 -0.58 32.26
CA THR A 310 24.75 0.86 32.54
C THR A 310 24.66 1.59 31.20
N ARG A 311 23.49 2.23 31.00
CA ARG A 311 23.11 3.27 30.02
C ARG A 311 23.94 3.40 28.73
N HIS A 312 23.24 3.35 27.59
CA HIS A 312 23.67 3.74 26.24
C HIS A 312 24.94 4.62 26.22
N ARG A 313 26.08 4.02 25.88
CA ARG A 313 27.25 4.79 25.46
C ARG A 313 27.03 5.28 24.02
N PRO A 314 27.30 6.56 23.72
CA PRO A 314 27.30 7.04 22.34
C PRO A 314 28.34 6.27 21.52
N VAL A 315 28.07 6.15 20.22
CA VAL A 315 29.01 5.60 19.23
C VAL A 315 30.32 6.36 19.38
N THR A 316 31.42 5.65 19.65
CA THR A 316 32.69 6.32 19.93
C THR A 316 33.27 6.88 18.61
N PRO A 317 34.03 7.99 18.66
CA PRO A 317 34.66 8.59 17.48
C PRO A 317 35.46 7.59 16.64
N GLU A 318 36.04 6.57 17.25
CA GLU A 318 36.81 5.52 16.56
C GLU A 318 35.92 4.65 15.66
N VAL A 319 34.66 4.40 16.03
CA VAL A 319 33.70 3.66 15.21
C VAL A 319 33.24 4.51 14.03
N ILE A 320 33.13 5.83 14.22
CA ILE A 320 32.79 6.77 13.15
C ILE A 320 33.92 6.86 12.12
N ASP A 321 35.18 6.97 12.58
CA ASP A 321 36.35 7.04 11.70
C ASP A 321 36.59 5.72 10.94
N MET A 322 36.30 4.58 11.55
CA MET A 322 36.33 3.28 10.87
C MET A 322 35.32 3.22 9.71
N ILE A 323 34.09 3.73 9.92
CA ILE A 323 33.04 3.74 8.89
C ILE A 323 33.37 4.74 7.76
N LEU A 324 33.97 5.90 8.08
CA LEU A 324 34.36 6.89 7.09
C LEU A 324 35.53 6.40 6.21
N ASN A 325 36.48 5.67 6.80
CA ASN A 325 37.60 5.08 6.07
C ASN A 325 37.17 3.91 5.15
N GLU A 326 36.24 3.06 5.59
CA GLU A 326 35.74 1.92 4.79
C GLU A 326 34.85 2.36 3.60
N THR A 327 34.19 3.52 3.69
CA THR A 327 33.30 4.03 2.63
C THR A 327 34.00 4.86 1.55
N GLY A 328 35.33 5.05 1.65
CA GLY A 328 36.11 5.86 0.72
C GLY A 328 35.80 7.36 0.78
N VAL A 329 35.08 7.80 1.82
CA VAL A 329 34.76 9.22 2.04
C VAL A 329 35.93 9.86 2.76
N SER A 330 36.97 10.20 2.00
CA SER A 330 38.11 10.98 2.51
C SER A 330 37.62 12.36 2.96
N ARG A 331 37.91 12.74 4.21
CA ARG A 331 37.81 14.14 4.65
C ARG A 331 38.76 14.96 3.77
N ARG A 332 38.23 15.62 2.72
CA ARG A 332 38.99 16.66 2.03
C ARG A 332 39.37 17.70 3.08
N GLY A 333 40.68 17.82 3.30
CA GLY A 333 41.25 18.76 4.24
C GLY A 333 40.69 20.14 4.02
N SER A 334 40.19 20.73 5.10
CA SER A 334 40.04 22.17 5.21
C SER A 334 41.41 22.80 5.02
N ASN A 335 41.67 23.32 3.82
CA ASN A 335 42.78 24.22 3.61
C ASN A 335 42.55 25.44 4.49
N SER A 336 43.30 25.49 5.60
CA SER A 336 43.50 26.69 6.41
C SER A 336 44.17 27.73 5.52
N SER A 337 43.37 28.61 4.94
CA SER A 337 43.86 29.84 4.32
C SER A 337 44.38 30.74 5.44
N ARG A 338 45.71 30.75 5.59
CA ARG A 338 46.49 31.78 6.28
C ARG A 338 46.02 33.16 5.83
N ILE A 339 45.32 33.87 6.70
CA ILE A 339 45.10 35.32 6.59
C ILE A 339 46.47 35.97 6.83
N ARG A 340 47.11 36.47 5.76
CA ARG A 340 48.20 37.44 5.88
C ARG A 340 47.57 38.80 6.20
N GLY A 341 47.98 39.38 7.32
CA GLY A 341 47.58 40.72 7.71
C GLY A 341 48.09 41.76 6.72
N ASN A 342 47.19 42.64 6.27
CA ASN A 342 47.54 43.91 5.67
C ASN A 342 47.46 44.98 6.75
N THR A 343 48.62 45.50 7.12
CA THR A 343 48.81 46.79 7.76
C THR A 343 48.52 47.89 6.74
N PHE A 344 47.65 48.84 7.08
CA PHE A 344 47.57 50.15 6.44
C PHE A 344 47.38 51.22 7.53
N SER A 345 48.40 52.06 7.69
CA SER A 345 48.33 53.48 8.08
C SER A 345 49.41 54.20 7.26
N PRO A 346 49.13 55.40 6.76
CA PRO A 346 49.44 56.60 7.54
C PRO A 346 48.24 57.23 8.23
#